data_AF-A0A3B9RWW7-F1
#
_entry.id   AF-A0A3B9RWW7-F1
#
_cell.length_a   1.000
_cell.length_b   1.000
_cell.length_c   1.000
_cell.angle_alpha   90.00
_cell.angle_beta   90.00
_cell.angle_gamma   90.00
#
_symmetry.space_group_name_H-M   'P 1'
#
loop_
_entity.id
_entity.type
_entity.pdbx_description
1 polymer ?
#
loop_
_entity_poly.entity_id
_entity_poly.type
_entity_poly.pdbx_seq_one_letter_code
_entity_poly.pdbx_strand_id
1 'polypeptide(L)'
;MNNDVEADHIERIGKRMANRMPAFADAKLVRSWTGPYDIPPDWNPIIGPVPGITGVHVAVGFSGHGFKLAPTVGESLAQQVLGNKPRVPIDMYDMTRFREGKTLNGAYGIGTFA
;
A
#
# COMPACT_ATOMS: atom_id res chain seq x y z
N MET A 1 -12.11 -16.21 -10.81
CA MET A 1 -10.73 -16.16 -10.28
C MET A 1 -10.59 -17.33 -9.33
N ASN A 2 -9.61 -18.19 -9.54
CA ASN A 2 -9.22 -19.12 -8.49
C ASN A 2 -8.35 -18.32 -7.50
N ASN A 3 -8.69 -18.33 -6.21
CA ASN A 3 -7.96 -17.57 -5.20
C ASN A 3 -6.72 -18.33 -4.69
N ASP A 4 -6.41 -19.47 -5.29
CA ASP A 4 -5.27 -20.29 -4.95
C ASP A 4 -3.96 -19.67 -5.43
N VAL A 5 -2.88 -19.98 -4.72
CA VAL A 5 -1.51 -19.58 -5.08
C VAL A 5 -0.86 -20.71 -5.88
N GLU A 6 -0.24 -20.38 -7.01
CA GLU A 6 0.46 -21.33 -7.89
C GLU A 6 1.53 -22.13 -7.14
N ALA A 7 1.62 -23.44 -7.42
CA ALA A 7 2.54 -24.36 -6.74
C ALA A 7 4.02 -23.92 -6.84
N ASP A 8 4.44 -23.48 -8.02
CA ASP A 8 5.80 -22.97 -8.25
C ASP A 8 6.11 -21.74 -7.39
N HIS A 9 5.10 -20.91 -7.12
CA HIS A 9 5.25 -19.75 -6.22
C HIS A 9 5.44 -20.21 -4.77
N ILE A 10 4.65 -21.19 -4.32
CA ILE A 10 4.76 -21.77 -2.98
C ILE A 10 6.14 -22.37 -2.77
N GLU A 11 6.63 -23.18 -3.72
CA GLU A 11 7.96 -23.80 -3.63
C GLU A 11 9.07 -22.73 -3.57
N ARG A 12 8.98 -21.70 -4.41
CA ARG A 12 9.95 -20.59 -4.44
C ARG A 12 10.00 -19.82 -3.13
N ILE A 13 8.85 -19.52 -2.52
CA ILE A 13 8.78 -18.84 -1.22
C ILE A 13 9.29 -19.77 -0.10
N GLY A 14 8.92 -21.06 -0.13
CA GLY A 14 9.40 -22.07 0.80
C GLY A 14 10.93 -22.17 0.83
N LYS A 15 11.59 -22.22 -0.34
CA LYS A 15 13.07 -22.21 -0.44
C LYS A 15 13.68 -20.94 0.17
N ARG A 16 13.08 -19.77 -0.07
CA ARG A 16 13.57 -18.49 0.50
C ARG A 16 13.38 -18.42 2.01
N MET A 17 12.29 -18.99 2.52
CA MET A 17 11.98 -19.09 3.94
C MET A 17 12.97 -20.01 4.64
N ALA A 18 13.19 -21.24 4.13
CA ALA A 18 14.13 -22.20 4.69
C ALA A 18 15.57 -21.66 4.72
N ASN A 19 15.98 -20.91 3.68
CA ASN A 19 17.29 -20.26 3.66
C ASN A 19 17.45 -19.20 4.77
N ARG A 20 16.41 -18.37 5.00
CA ARG A 20 16.46 -17.30 6.02
C ARG A 20 16.18 -17.79 7.44
N MET A 21 15.38 -18.85 7.57
CA MET A 21 14.91 -19.42 8.82
C MET A 21 15.00 -20.96 8.73
N PRO A 22 16.18 -21.56 8.95
CA PRO A 22 16.41 -23.00 8.75
C PRO A 22 15.48 -23.91 9.54
N ALA A 23 15.00 -23.46 10.72
CA ALA A 23 14.02 -24.19 11.52
C ALA A 23 12.67 -24.44 10.79
N PHE A 24 12.41 -23.74 9.68
CA PHE A 24 11.21 -23.90 8.86
C PHE A 24 11.44 -24.76 7.60
N ALA A 25 12.58 -25.44 7.46
CA ALA A 25 12.90 -26.22 6.26
C ALA A 25 11.84 -27.29 5.92
N ASP A 26 11.26 -27.92 6.93
CA ASP A 26 10.24 -28.97 6.79
C ASP A 26 8.80 -28.47 6.98
N ALA A 27 8.59 -27.16 7.09
CA ALA A 27 7.27 -26.57 7.30
C ALA A 27 6.31 -26.91 6.16
N LYS A 28 5.04 -27.20 6.50
CA LYS A 28 3.99 -27.51 5.54
C LYS A 28 3.06 -26.31 5.34
N LEU A 29 2.60 -26.12 4.11
CA LEU A 29 1.58 -25.12 3.80
C LEU A 29 0.25 -25.53 4.44
N VAL A 30 -0.31 -24.67 5.29
CA VAL A 30 -1.64 -24.87 5.89
C VAL A 30 -2.73 -24.24 5.04
N ARG A 31 -2.48 -23.04 4.50
CA ARG A 31 -3.44 -22.27 3.69
C ARG A 31 -2.70 -21.23 2.84
N SER A 32 -3.25 -20.91 1.68
CA SER A 32 -2.82 -19.79 0.85
C SER A 32 -4.04 -19.04 0.30
N TRP A 33 -3.81 -17.81 -0.16
CA TRP A 33 -4.79 -17.02 -0.90
C TRP A 33 -4.06 -15.97 -1.74
N THR A 34 -4.74 -15.44 -2.74
CA THR A 34 -4.29 -14.28 -3.53
C THR A 34 -5.15 -13.04 -3.22
N GLY A 35 -4.57 -11.86 -3.45
CA GLY A 35 -5.26 -10.59 -3.29
C GLY A 35 -4.67 -9.53 -4.23
N PRO A 36 -5.51 -8.64 -4.78
CA PRO A 36 -5.05 -7.59 -5.69
C PRO A 36 -4.31 -6.49 -4.92
N TYR A 37 -3.37 -5.85 -5.62
CA TYR A 37 -2.72 -4.62 -5.19
C TYR A 37 -3.06 -3.51 -6.18
N ASP A 38 -3.42 -2.35 -5.67
CA ASP A 38 -3.51 -1.09 -6.41
C ASP A 38 -2.24 -0.27 -6.16
N ILE A 39 -1.41 -0.12 -7.20
CA ILE A 39 -0.08 0.46 -7.09
C ILE A 39 0.01 1.69 -7.99
N PRO A 40 -0.03 2.91 -7.41
CA PRO A 40 0.23 4.14 -8.14
C PRO A 40 1.68 4.21 -8.64
N PRO A 41 2.00 5.04 -9.65
CA PRO A 41 3.34 5.11 -10.25
C PRO A 41 4.49 5.37 -9.27
N ASP A 42 4.22 6.05 -8.15
CA ASP A 42 5.20 6.38 -7.12
C ASP A 42 5.09 5.50 -5.86
N TRP A 43 4.34 4.40 -5.91
CA TRP A 43 4.17 3.42 -4.82
C TRP A 43 3.60 3.98 -3.52
N ASN A 44 3.04 5.20 -3.57
CA ASN A 44 2.44 5.89 -2.44
C ASN A 44 0.92 6.03 -2.63
N PRO A 45 0.14 6.08 -1.53
CA PRO A 45 -1.31 6.17 -1.62
C PRO A 45 -1.78 7.46 -2.31
N ILE A 46 -3.02 7.42 -2.76
CA ILE A 46 -3.76 8.56 -3.29
C ILE A 46 -4.84 8.88 -2.27
N ILE A 47 -4.70 10.04 -1.62
CA ILE A 47 -5.57 10.45 -0.52
C ILE A 47 -5.99 11.90 -0.74
N GLY A 48 -7.28 12.19 -0.60
CA GLY A 48 -7.81 13.55 -0.68
C GLY A 48 -9.02 13.69 -1.58
N PRO A 49 -9.43 14.93 -1.89
CA PRO A 49 -10.60 15.21 -2.71
C PRO A 49 -10.39 14.80 -4.17
N VAL A 50 -11.48 14.41 -4.83
CA VAL A 50 -11.46 14.14 -6.28
C VAL A 50 -11.70 15.44 -7.04
N PRO A 51 -10.74 15.92 -7.87
CA PRO A 51 -10.89 17.16 -8.61
C PRO A 51 -12.13 17.14 -9.51
N GLY A 52 -12.94 18.21 -9.43
CA GLY A 52 -14.17 18.34 -10.20
C GLY A 52 -15.38 17.61 -9.63
N ILE A 53 -15.26 16.92 -8.48
CA ILE A 53 -16.38 16.22 -7.83
C ILE A 53 -16.48 16.64 -6.36
N THR A 54 -17.38 17.57 -6.07
CA THR A 54 -17.61 18.07 -4.72
C THR A 54 -18.07 16.97 -3.78
N GLY A 55 -17.45 16.89 -2.59
CA GLY A 55 -17.82 15.96 -1.54
C GLY A 55 -17.23 14.55 -1.67
N VAL A 56 -16.60 14.21 -2.80
CA VAL A 56 -15.96 12.89 -2.98
C VAL A 56 -14.50 12.98 -2.59
N HIS A 57 -14.11 12.12 -1.65
CA HIS A 57 -12.73 11.92 -1.22
C HIS A 57 -12.35 10.45 -1.40
N VAL A 58 -11.07 10.19 -1.65
CA VAL A 58 -10.53 8.83 -1.80
C VAL A 58 -9.39 8.60 -0.82
N ALA A 59 -9.20 7.32 -0.49
CA ALA A 59 -7.99 6.79 0.14
C ALA A 59 -7.75 5.42 -0.50
N VAL A 60 -6.89 5.37 -1.52
CA VAL A 60 -6.65 4.21 -2.38
C VAL A 60 -5.16 4.09 -2.74
N GLY A 61 -4.75 3.05 -3.44
CA GLY A 61 -3.40 2.94 -4.01
C GLY A 61 -2.31 2.61 -2.98
N PHE A 62 -2.66 1.85 -1.94
CA PHE A 62 -1.78 1.67 -0.78
C PHE A 62 -0.61 0.72 -1.02
N SER A 63 -0.45 0.13 -2.22
CA SER A 63 0.76 -0.62 -2.61
C SER A 63 1.24 -1.67 -1.58
N GLY A 64 0.31 -2.29 -0.86
CA GLY A 64 0.57 -3.33 0.15
C GLY A 64 0.89 -2.87 1.56
N HIS A 65 1.00 -1.57 1.80
CA HIS A 65 1.31 -1.03 3.13
C HIS A 65 0.11 -0.35 3.80
N GLY A 66 -1.08 -0.47 3.21
CA GLY A 66 -2.31 0.16 3.71
C GLY A 66 -2.74 -0.28 5.11
N PHE A 67 -2.51 -1.55 5.49
CA PHE A 67 -2.94 -2.05 6.80
C PHE A 67 -2.33 -1.26 7.97
N LYS A 68 -1.02 -1.01 7.93
CA LYS A 68 -0.33 -0.23 8.99
C LYS A 68 -0.64 1.27 8.95
N LEU A 69 -1.05 1.78 7.79
CA LEU A 69 -1.35 3.20 7.60
C LEU A 69 -2.81 3.56 7.92
N ALA A 70 -3.72 2.59 7.81
CA ALA A 70 -5.16 2.81 7.89
C ALA A 70 -5.64 3.62 9.11
N PRO A 71 -5.16 3.38 10.35
CA PRO A 71 -5.63 4.15 11.51
C PRO A 71 -5.33 5.65 11.39
N THR A 72 -4.08 6.01 11.04
CA THR A 72 -3.66 7.42 10.93
C THR A 72 -4.25 8.08 9.68
N VAL A 73 -4.29 7.37 8.54
CA VAL A 73 -4.87 7.91 7.30
C VAL A 73 -6.36 8.16 7.44
N GLY A 74 -7.11 7.23 8.05
CA GLY A 74 -8.53 7.39 8.29
C GLY A 74 -8.84 8.60 9.18
N GLU A 75 -8.09 8.75 10.28
CA GLU A 75 -8.19 9.91 11.19
C GLU A 75 -7.90 11.22 10.46
N SER A 76 -6.76 11.31 9.77
CA SER A 76 -6.34 12.53 9.07
C SER A 76 -7.30 12.91 7.93
N LEU A 77 -7.78 11.93 7.16
CA LEU A 77 -8.73 12.19 6.08
C LEU A 77 -10.09 12.64 6.65
N ALA A 78 -10.58 12.02 7.72
CA ALA A 78 -11.79 12.47 8.39
C ALA A 78 -11.67 13.91 8.89
N GLN A 79 -10.50 14.29 9.44
CA GLN A 79 -10.23 15.67 9.83
C GLN A 79 -10.24 16.63 8.63
N GLN A 80 -9.59 16.29 7.51
CA GLN A 80 -9.64 17.10 6.29
C GLN A 80 -11.08 17.28 5.79
N VAL A 81 -11.87 16.20 5.74
CA VAL A 81 -13.27 16.23 5.30
C VAL A 81 -14.14 17.15 6.18
N LEU A 82 -13.87 17.18 7.49
CA LEU A 82 -14.56 18.05 8.45
C LEU A 82 -14.05 19.50 8.45
N GLY A 83 -13.05 19.83 7.62
CA GLY A 83 -12.40 21.16 7.63
C GLY A 83 -11.50 21.40 8.84
N ASN A 84 -11.14 20.34 9.56
CA ASN A 84 -10.24 20.39 10.72
C ASN A 84 -8.79 20.18 10.30
N LYS A 85 -7.85 20.69 11.12
CA LYS A 85 -6.42 20.42 10.91
C LYS A 85 -6.11 18.95 11.20
N PRO A 86 -5.49 18.21 10.24
CA PRO A 86 -5.09 16.83 10.47
C PRO A 86 -4.00 16.70 11.54
N ARG A 87 -4.04 15.64 12.36
CA ARG A 87 -2.97 15.28 13.31
C ARG A 87 -1.67 14.99 12.58
N VAL A 88 -1.77 14.25 11.47
CA VAL A 88 -0.65 13.99 10.55
C VAL A 88 -1.03 14.55 9.18
N PRO A 89 -0.22 15.46 8.59
CA PRO A 89 -0.47 15.96 7.24
C PRO A 89 -0.46 14.82 6.22
N ILE A 90 -1.42 14.84 5.31
CA ILE A 90 -1.58 13.83 4.24
C ILE A 90 -1.68 14.49 2.84
N ASP A 91 -1.47 15.81 2.75
CA ASP A 91 -1.64 16.59 1.52
C ASP A 91 -0.66 16.18 0.41
N MET A 92 0.48 15.59 0.78
CA MET A 92 1.46 15.06 -0.20
C MET A 92 0.90 13.89 -1.02
N TYR A 93 -0.16 13.23 -0.53
CA TYR A 93 -0.81 12.10 -1.20
C TYR A 93 -1.94 12.54 -2.15
N ASP A 94 -2.13 13.84 -2.37
CA ASP A 94 -3.11 14.33 -3.32
C ASP A 94 -2.85 13.77 -4.73
N MET A 95 -3.91 13.49 -5.48
CA MET A 95 -3.80 12.94 -6.84
C MET A 95 -3.26 13.94 -7.86
N THR A 96 -3.38 15.26 -7.63
CA THR A 96 -2.83 16.27 -8.53
C THR A 96 -1.31 16.21 -8.59
N ARG A 97 -0.64 15.58 -7.61
CA ARG A 97 0.82 15.43 -7.59
C ARG A 97 1.37 14.81 -8.88
N PHE A 98 0.64 13.88 -9.50
CA PHE A 98 1.06 13.24 -10.74
C PHE A 98 1.03 14.20 -11.93
N ARG A 99 0.00 15.05 -12.01
CA ARG A 99 -0.11 16.08 -13.05
C ARG A 99 0.95 17.17 -12.86
N GLU A 100 1.29 17.47 -11.60
CA GLU A 100 2.25 18.52 -11.24
C GLU A 100 3.71 18.04 -11.23
N GLY A 101 3.97 16.76 -11.52
CA GLY A 101 5.32 16.18 -11.47
C GLY A 101 5.92 16.09 -10.07
N LYS A 102 5.10 16.14 -9.02
CA LYS A 102 5.50 16.08 -7.60
C LYS A 102 5.40 14.66 -7.04
N THR A 103 5.91 13.67 -7.77
CA THR A 103 5.87 12.28 -7.31
C THR A 103 6.68 12.08 -6.03
N LEU A 104 6.18 11.21 -5.15
CA LEU A 104 6.84 10.93 -3.88
C LEU A 104 7.91 9.86 -4.10
N ASN A 105 9.16 10.29 -4.19
CA ASN A 105 10.30 9.39 -4.37
C ASN A 105 11.07 9.24 -3.06
N GLY A 106 11.38 8.00 -2.69
CA GLY A 106 12.23 7.71 -1.54
C GLY A 106 13.67 8.19 -1.78
N ALA A 107 14.36 8.60 -0.70
CA ALA A 107 15.75 9.08 -0.76
C ALA A 107 16.76 8.07 -1.35
N TYR A 108 16.37 6.78 -1.40
CA TYR A 108 17.24 5.67 -1.80
C TYR A 108 16.78 4.99 -3.10
N GLY A 109 15.89 5.61 -3.87
CA GLY A 109 15.44 5.10 -5.16
C GLY A 109 14.47 3.91 -5.08
N ILE A 110 14.25 3.27 -6.23
CA ILE A 110 13.27 2.18 -6.43
C ILE A 110 13.65 0.96 -5.58
N GLY A 111 12.72 0.48 -4.76
CA GLY A 111 12.87 -0.74 -3.96
C GLY A 111 13.25 -0.53 -2.49
N THR A 112 13.41 0.71 -2.05
CA THR A 112 13.67 1.00 -0.63
C THR A 112 12.36 1.20 0.13
N PHE A 113 11.99 0.21 0.93
CA PHE A 113 10.96 0.37 1.95
C PHE A 113 11.61 0.93 3.21
N ALA A 114 11.29 2.17 3.57
CA ALA A 114 11.57 2.70 4.90
C ALA A 114 10.59 2.11 5.93
#